data_AF-A0A1F1IBH7-F1
#
_entry.id   AF-A0A1F1IBH7-F1
#
_cell.length_a   1.000
_cell.length_b   1.000
_cell.length_c   1.000
_cell.angle_alpha   90.00
_cell.angle_beta   90.00
_cell.angle_gamma   90.00
#
_symmetry.space_group_name_H-M   'P 1'
#
loop_
_entity.id
_entity.type
_entity.pdbx_description
1 polymer ?
#
loop_
_entity_poly.entity_id
_entity_poly.type
_entity_poly.pdbx_seq_one_letter_code
_entity_poly.pdbx_strand_id
1 'polypeptide(L)'
;MKKTLAWMAVPALMLSLSACDSEPGTVTRGDDATASASSEAPASSESAEAASSEGAEEAEQSAEAAAEESETTETEAAATEATESEEAERSAESAAEESETTETEAAATESDETAATEATESEEASDKASEEAAAEAPIASGQPTFGDTYTWHNGLAVTVGQPQPFTPSEWASIENEDGQHHMFDVSVVNGTSEAHDAFEISLQASSGGEQSGMIFDTDNRIDVPTVSIQPGKTLNFKVAFTLKDPSDINMDVSPGWDYESVNFATQ
;
A
#
# COMPACT_ATOMS: atom_id res chain seq x y z
N MET A 1 -37.00 -18.91 -21.99
CA MET A 1 -37.59 -18.39 -20.74
C MET A 1 -36.70 -17.25 -20.27
N LYS A 2 -37.14 -16.00 -20.41
CA LYS A 2 -36.34 -14.80 -20.10
C LYS A 2 -36.56 -14.43 -18.64
N LYS A 3 -35.51 -14.45 -17.82
CA LYS A 3 -35.56 -13.99 -16.42
C LYS A 3 -35.20 -12.51 -16.38
N THR A 4 -36.16 -11.67 -16.04
CA THR A 4 -35.98 -10.27 -15.66
C THR A 4 -35.48 -10.20 -14.23
N LEU A 5 -34.25 -9.71 -14.01
CA LEU A 5 -33.76 -9.31 -12.69
C LEU A 5 -34.21 -7.87 -12.41
N ALA A 6 -34.94 -7.69 -11.31
CA ALA A 6 -35.35 -6.40 -10.80
C ALA A 6 -34.19 -5.78 -10.00
N TRP A 7 -33.82 -4.55 -10.36
CA TRP A 7 -32.85 -3.73 -9.64
C TRP A 7 -33.55 -3.09 -8.43
N MET A 8 -33.09 -3.40 -7.22
CA MET A 8 -33.51 -2.68 -6.01
C MET A 8 -32.62 -1.45 -5.84
N ALA A 9 -33.23 -0.27 -5.89
CA ALA A 9 -32.61 0.98 -5.51
C ALA A 9 -32.35 0.99 -3.99
N VAL A 10 -31.10 1.20 -3.60
CA VAL A 10 -30.71 1.43 -2.21
C VAL A 10 -30.85 2.93 -1.91
N PRO A 11 -31.54 3.33 -0.83
CA PRO A 11 -31.71 4.75 -0.51
C PRO A 11 -30.42 5.34 0.08
N ALA A 12 -30.03 6.50 -0.44
CA ALA A 12 -28.98 7.34 0.12
C ALA A 12 -29.39 7.86 1.51
N LEU A 13 -28.68 7.42 2.54
CA LEU A 13 -28.82 7.95 3.90
C LEU A 13 -27.90 9.17 4.02
N MET A 14 -28.46 10.38 3.92
CA MET A 14 -27.73 11.60 4.27
C MET A 14 -27.59 11.69 5.79
N LEU A 15 -26.38 11.46 6.30
CA LEU A 15 -26.00 11.89 7.64
C LEU A 15 -25.66 13.39 7.63
N SER A 16 -26.55 14.18 8.24
CA SER A 16 -26.30 15.57 8.61
C SER A 16 -25.37 15.64 9.82
N LEU A 17 -24.13 16.08 9.63
CA LEU A 17 -23.24 16.49 10.71
C LEU A 17 -23.65 17.90 11.18
N SER A 18 -24.28 17.98 12.35
CA SER A 18 -24.46 19.24 13.10
C SER A 18 -23.11 19.70 13.63
N ALA A 19 -22.67 20.88 13.20
CA ALA A 19 -21.56 21.59 13.83
C ALA A 19 -21.99 22.12 15.21
N CYS A 20 -21.26 21.74 16.26
CA CYS A 20 -21.31 22.41 17.54
C CYS A 20 -20.62 23.77 17.42
N ASP A 21 -21.45 24.81 17.44
CA ASP A 21 -21.12 26.21 17.64
C ASP A 21 -20.49 26.38 19.05
N SER A 22 -19.20 26.73 19.12
CA SER A 22 -18.53 27.12 20.36
C SER A 22 -18.42 28.64 20.42
N GLU A 23 -19.18 29.23 21.34
CA GLU A 23 -19.27 30.66 21.62
C GLU A 23 -17.94 31.27 22.09
N PRO A 24 -17.47 32.40 21.53
CA PRO A 24 -16.44 33.21 22.17
C PRO A 24 -17.06 34.19 23.18
N GLY A 25 -16.75 33.97 24.46
CA GLY A 25 -17.06 34.88 25.56
C GLY A 25 -16.41 36.25 25.35
N THR A 26 -17.24 37.27 25.17
CA THR A 26 -16.82 38.67 25.05
C THR A 26 -16.66 39.29 26.44
N VAL A 27 -15.44 39.71 26.78
CA VAL A 27 -15.17 40.64 27.89
C VAL A 27 -15.25 42.07 27.34
N THR A 28 -16.26 42.80 27.79
CA THR A 28 -16.49 44.23 27.52
C THR A 28 -15.59 45.13 28.38
N ARG A 29 -14.86 46.08 27.79
CA ARG A 29 -14.79 47.48 28.29
C ARG A 29 -14.04 48.43 27.32
N GLY A 30 -14.67 49.57 27.01
CA GLY A 30 -13.96 50.82 26.75
C GLY A 30 -14.13 51.44 25.36
N ASP A 31 -15.22 52.21 25.23
CA ASP A 31 -15.37 53.50 24.52
C ASP A 31 -14.30 53.92 23.49
N ASP A 32 -14.69 54.16 22.23
CA ASP A 32 -14.94 55.51 21.67
C ASP A 32 -15.37 55.42 20.19
N ALA A 33 -15.91 56.51 19.68
CA ALA A 33 -16.83 56.63 18.56
C ALA A 33 -16.21 56.48 17.15
N THR A 34 -17.01 56.06 16.17
CA THR A 34 -17.60 56.92 15.13
C THR A 34 -18.19 56.10 13.97
N ALA A 35 -19.29 56.63 13.44
CA ALA A 35 -20.20 56.03 12.47
C ALA A 35 -19.63 55.86 11.05
N SER A 36 -20.11 54.82 10.34
CA SER A 36 -20.72 54.99 9.02
C SER A 36 -21.40 53.71 8.55
N ALA A 37 -22.59 53.91 8.00
CA ALA A 37 -23.51 52.91 7.50
C ALA A 37 -23.30 52.63 6.00
N SER A 38 -23.61 51.41 5.57
CA SER A 38 -24.13 50.99 4.25
C SER A 38 -24.23 49.46 4.31
N SER A 39 -25.38 48.82 4.52
CA SER A 39 -26.59 48.78 3.70
C SER A 39 -26.27 48.57 2.22
N GLU A 40 -26.34 47.32 1.76
CA GLU A 40 -27.29 46.89 0.73
C GLU A 40 -27.19 45.37 0.51
N ALA A 41 -28.30 44.68 0.74
CA ALA A 41 -28.59 43.38 0.14
C ALA A 41 -29.07 43.61 -1.31
N PRO A 42 -29.11 42.57 -2.15
CA PRO A 42 -30.44 42.02 -2.40
C PRO A 42 -30.53 40.50 -2.48
N ALA A 43 -31.74 40.06 -2.21
CA ALA A 43 -32.29 38.72 -2.34
C ALA A 43 -32.66 38.38 -3.80
N SER A 44 -33.18 37.16 -3.96
CA SER A 44 -34.02 36.66 -5.07
C SER A 44 -33.23 36.15 -6.28
N SER A 45 -33.60 35.07 -6.97
CA SER A 45 -34.73 34.13 -6.87
C SER A 45 -34.64 33.16 -8.06
N GLU A 46 -35.20 31.97 -7.88
CA GLU A 46 -36.03 31.22 -8.85
C GLU A 46 -35.50 30.56 -10.13
N SER A 47 -36.11 29.39 -10.36
CA SER A 47 -36.54 28.79 -11.64
C SER A 47 -35.46 28.13 -12.51
N ALA A 48 -35.40 26.79 -12.50
CA ALA A 48 -36.21 25.86 -13.31
C ALA A 48 -35.75 25.80 -14.77
N GLU A 49 -35.37 24.62 -15.26
CA GLU A 49 -36.06 23.96 -16.39
C GLU A 49 -35.41 22.61 -16.72
N ALA A 50 -36.26 21.68 -17.12
CA ALA A 50 -35.96 20.33 -17.57
C ALA A 50 -35.93 20.28 -19.11
N ALA A 51 -35.06 19.45 -19.67
CA ALA A 51 -35.18 18.79 -20.99
C ALA A 51 -34.09 17.70 -21.03
N SER A 52 -34.32 16.41 -21.26
CA SER A 52 -35.11 15.66 -22.25
C SER A 52 -34.56 15.74 -23.68
N SER A 53 -33.78 14.73 -24.06
CA SER A 53 -33.56 14.19 -25.42
C SER A 53 -32.69 12.94 -25.24
N GLU A 54 -33.15 11.70 -25.32
CA GLU A 54 -33.72 10.99 -26.47
C GLU A 54 -32.97 11.26 -27.79
N GLY A 55 -32.17 10.26 -28.19
CA GLY A 55 -31.42 10.22 -29.44
C GLY A 55 -30.92 8.79 -29.68
N ALA A 56 -31.75 8.00 -30.34
CA ALA A 56 -31.44 6.69 -30.89
C ALA A 56 -31.29 6.83 -32.41
N GLU A 57 -30.13 6.44 -32.96
CA GLU A 57 -29.92 6.05 -34.37
C GLU A 57 -28.71 5.09 -34.34
N GLU A 58 -28.88 3.77 -34.45
CA GLU A 58 -28.99 2.99 -35.70
C GLU A 58 -28.04 3.46 -36.82
N ALA A 59 -26.94 2.71 -36.99
CA ALA A 59 -26.30 2.52 -38.28
C ALA A 59 -25.63 1.14 -38.31
N GLU A 60 -26.39 0.17 -38.82
CA GLU A 60 -25.85 -1.01 -39.47
C GLU A 60 -25.02 -0.58 -40.68
N GLN A 61 -23.81 -1.14 -40.87
CA GLN A 61 -23.37 -1.55 -42.21
C GLN A 61 -22.11 -2.44 -42.20
N SER A 62 -22.32 -3.60 -42.83
CA SER A 62 -21.43 -4.25 -43.80
C SER A 62 -20.29 -5.13 -43.30
N ALA A 63 -20.58 -6.42 -43.44
CA ALA A 63 -19.66 -7.51 -43.67
C ALA A 63 -18.87 -7.38 -44.99
N GLU A 64 -17.64 -7.90 -45.00
CA GLU A 64 -17.00 -8.70 -46.06
C GLU A 64 -15.65 -9.17 -45.49
N ALA A 65 -15.49 -10.45 -45.16
CA ALA A 65 -15.05 -11.54 -46.05
C ALA A 65 -13.64 -11.32 -46.63
N ALA A 66 -12.64 -11.94 -46.01
CA ALA A 66 -11.47 -12.47 -46.71
C ALA A 66 -10.89 -13.65 -45.91
N ALA A 67 -11.12 -14.84 -46.45
CA ALA A 67 -10.42 -16.06 -46.11
C ALA A 67 -9.18 -16.16 -46.99
N GLU A 68 -8.01 -16.41 -46.40
CA GLU A 68 -6.83 -17.09 -46.98
C GLU A 68 -6.15 -17.73 -45.75
N GLU A 69 -6.14 -19.04 -45.50
CA GLU A 69 -5.66 -20.19 -46.29
C GLU A 69 -4.23 -20.01 -46.80
N SER A 70 -3.27 -20.51 -46.02
CA SER A 70 -1.92 -20.94 -46.43
C SER A 70 -1.42 -21.89 -45.34
N GLU A 71 -1.60 -23.21 -45.45
CA GLU A 71 -0.68 -24.16 -46.11
C GLU A 71 0.81 -23.95 -45.71
N THR A 72 1.27 -24.70 -44.71
CA THR A 72 2.15 -25.90 -44.84
C THR A 72 3.58 -25.60 -45.29
N THR A 73 4.52 -25.73 -44.35
CA THR A 73 5.82 -26.39 -44.65
C THR A 73 6.24 -27.24 -43.47
N GLU A 74 6.04 -28.56 -43.64
CA GLU A 74 6.86 -29.60 -43.04
C GLU A 74 8.34 -29.30 -43.32
N THR A 75 9.20 -29.48 -42.33
CA THR A 75 10.61 -29.79 -42.56
C THR A 75 10.99 -30.92 -41.63
N GLU A 76 10.99 -32.10 -42.21
CA GLU A 76 11.39 -33.37 -41.63
C GLU A 76 12.91 -33.56 -41.72
N ALA A 77 13.46 -34.21 -40.69
CA ALA A 77 14.59 -35.13 -40.68
C ALA A 77 16.03 -34.66 -41.03
N ALA A 78 16.91 -34.75 -40.03
CA ALA A 78 18.05 -35.70 -39.92
C ALA A 78 19.00 -35.17 -38.82
N ALA A 79 19.17 -35.80 -37.65
CA ALA A 79 19.83 -37.07 -37.35
C ALA A 79 21.29 -37.16 -37.84
N THR A 80 22.25 -36.85 -36.96
CA THR A 80 23.60 -37.43 -36.76
C THR A 80 24.32 -36.57 -35.70
N GLU A 81 25.22 -36.99 -34.83
CA GLU A 81 25.75 -38.26 -34.35
C GLU A 81 26.50 -37.92 -33.04
N ALA A 82 26.79 -38.95 -32.27
CA ALA A 82 27.50 -38.97 -31.00
C ALA A 82 28.72 -38.03 -30.89
N THR A 83 28.91 -37.47 -29.69
CA THR A 83 30.27 -37.27 -29.18
C THR A 83 30.29 -37.65 -27.71
N GLU A 84 30.65 -38.91 -27.52
CA GLU A 84 31.12 -39.53 -26.29
C GLU A 84 32.55 -39.03 -26.02
N SER A 85 32.81 -38.51 -24.83
CA SER A 85 34.13 -38.34 -24.21
C SER A 85 33.84 -38.24 -22.71
N GLU A 86 33.70 -39.37 -22.03
CA GLU A 86 34.79 -40.03 -21.27
C GLU A 86 35.51 -39.10 -20.28
N GLU A 87 35.27 -39.42 -19.00
CA GLU A 87 36.23 -39.48 -17.90
C GLU A 87 37.09 -38.26 -17.57
N ALA A 88 36.89 -37.72 -16.36
CA ALA A 88 37.84 -37.96 -15.25
C ALA A 88 37.43 -37.17 -13.98
N GLU A 89 36.91 -37.91 -13.01
CA GLU A 89 37.37 -37.93 -11.61
C GLU A 89 37.85 -36.61 -10.97
N ARG A 90 37.08 -36.12 -9.98
CA ARG A 90 37.66 -35.58 -8.75
C ARG A 90 36.75 -35.88 -7.55
N SER A 91 37.07 -36.98 -6.87
CA SER A 91 37.32 -37.08 -5.43
C SER A 91 36.59 -36.02 -4.57
N ALA A 92 35.55 -36.34 -3.80
CA ALA A 92 35.59 -37.12 -2.56
C ALA A 92 36.88 -36.88 -1.73
N GLU A 93 36.71 -36.58 -0.44
CA GLU A 93 37.72 -36.63 0.64
C GLU A 93 38.32 -35.29 1.12
N SER A 94 37.74 -34.74 2.18
CA SER A 94 38.44 -34.30 3.41
C SER A 94 37.37 -33.90 4.44
N ALA A 95 37.05 -34.76 5.41
CA ALA A 95 37.66 -34.82 6.76
C ALA A 95 37.37 -33.54 7.56
N ALA A 96 36.50 -33.50 8.58
CA ALA A 96 36.56 -34.22 9.86
C ALA A 96 37.91 -34.07 10.58
N GLU A 97 38.05 -32.97 11.34
CA GLU A 97 38.79 -32.82 12.61
C GLU A 97 37.96 -31.79 13.39
N GLU A 98 37.33 -32.00 14.55
CA GLU A 98 37.69 -32.74 15.76
C GLU A 98 39.14 -32.52 16.18
N SER A 99 39.40 -31.51 17.03
CA SER A 99 39.75 -31.76 18.45
C SER A 99 40.42 -30.56 19.15
N GLU A 100 40.16 -30.52 20.45
CA GLU A 100 41.06 -30.08 21.52
C GLU A 100 41.29 -28.59 21.82
N THR A 101 40.52 -28.16 22.84
CA THR A 101 41.02 -27.62 24.11
C THR A 101 42.54 -27.55 24.29
N THR A 102 43.06 -26.36 24.60
CA THR A 102 44.17 -26.20 25.56
C THR A 102 43.99 -24.92 26.39
N GLU A 103 43.94 -25.12 27.70
CA GLU A 103 44.23 -24.13 28.73
C GLU A 103 45.63 -23.52 28.51
N THR A 104 45.79 -22.22 28.78
CA THR A 104 47.03 -21.72 29.37
C THR A 104 46.73 -20.57 30.33
N GLU A 105 47.17 -20.82 31.54
CA GLU A 105 47.05 -20.12 32.81
C GLU A 105 48.12 -19.02 32.98
N ALA A 106 47.78 -18.03 33.83
CA ALA A 106 48.65 -17.15 34.64
C ALA A 106 49.48 -16.05 33.91
N ALA A 107 49.67 -14.83 34.42
CA ALA A 107 49.64 -14.36 35.81
C ALA A 107 49.47 -12.82 35.95
N ALA A 108 48.76 -12.43 37.02
CA ALA A 108 49.07 -11.40 38.03
C ALA A 108 49.13 -9.89 37.70
N THR A 109 48.24 -9.12 38.34
CA THR A 109 48.50 -8.10 39.40
C THR A 109 47.14 -7.47 39.78
N GLU A 110 46.48 -7.91 40.86
CA GLU A 110 46.58 -7.48 42.28
C GLU A 110 46.26 -5.99 42.55
N SER A 111 45.14 -5.77 43.26
CA SER A 111 44.87 -4.85 44.38
C SER A 111 43.36 -4.52 44.40
N ASP A 112 42.51 -5.11 45.24
CA ASP A 112 42.37 -4.88 46.70
C ASP A 112 41.90 -3.43 46.96
N GLU A 113 40.78 -3.08 47.61
CA GLU A 113 40.15 -3.62 48.82
C GLU A 113 38.78 -2.89 49.04
N THR A 114 37.83 -3.58 49.69
CA THR A 114 36.84 -3.12 50.73
C THR A 114 35.90 -1.90 50.49
N ALA A 115 34.63 -1.85 50.92
CA ALA A 115 33.85 -2.64 51.89
C ALA A 115 32.33 -2.48 51.67
N ALA A 116 31.64 -3.62 51.86
CA ALA A 116 30.37 -3.84 52.58
C ALA A 116 29.27 -2.76 52.62
N THR A 117 28.08 -3.15 52.17
CA THR A 117 26.87 -3.02 53.00
C THR A 117 25.90 -4.16 52.73
N GLU A 118 25.48 -4.83 53.81
CA GLU A 118 24.65 -6.02 53.86
C GLU A 118 23.16 -5.75 53.60
N ALA A 119 22.53 -6.75 52.98
CA ALA A 119 21.22 -7.34 53.25
C ALA A 119 20.00 -6.44 53.51
N THR A 120 18.99 -6.58 52.64
CA THR A 120 17.63 -6.89 53.09
C THR A 120 16.97 -7.83 52.08
N GLU A 121 16.68 -9.03 52.60
CA GLU A 121 15.81 -10.08 52.07
C GLU A 121 14.35 -9.67 52.19
N SER A 122 13.55 -9.87 51.14
CA SER A 122 12.12 -10.24 51.14
C SER A 122 11.60 -9.99 49.72
N GLU A 123 11.55 -11.01 48.87
CA GLU A 123 10.42 -11.94 48.69
C GLU A 123 9.28 -11.37 47.84
N GLU A 124 8.93 -12.20 46.86
CA GLU A 124 7.64 -12.33 46.21
C GLU A 124 7.26 -11.40 45.06
N ALA A 125 7.33 -12.06 43.90
CA ALA A 125 6.22 -12.23 42.98
C ALA A 125 6.10 -11.23 41.82
N SER A 126 6.20 -11.84 40.65
CA SER A 126 5.31 -11.57 39.53
C SER A 126 5.40 -10.17 38.93
N ASP A 127 6.22 -10.04 37.88
CA ASP A 127 5.59 -9.71 36.61
C ASP A 127 6.43 -10.28 35.45
N LYS A 128 5.93 -11.38 34.90
CA LYS A 128 6.39 -11.94 33.63
C LYS A 128 5.33 -11.57 32.59
N ALA A 129 5.24 -10.30 32.22
CA ALA A 129 4.68 -9.87 30.94
C ALA A 129 5.89 -9.72 30.00
N SER A 130 6.20 -10.62 29.07
CA SER A 130 5.32 -11.09 27.99
C SER A 130 4.55 -9.94 27.37
N GLU A 131 5.27 -8.90 26.95
CA GLU A 131 4.82 -8.10 25.81
C GLU A 131 5.12 -8.92 24.55
N GLU A 132 4.31 -9.97 24.41
CA GLU A 132 3.92 -10.53 23.14
C GLU A 132 3.41 -9.33 22.34
N ALA A 133 4.14 -8.94 21.30
CA ALA A 133 3.68 -7.98 20.31
C ALA A 133 2.40 -8.57 19.72
N ALA A 134 1.29 -8.20 20.35
CA ALA A 134 -0.02 -8.58 19.95
C ALA A 134 -0.27 -7.82 18.65
N ALA A 135 -0.13 -8.55 17.54
CA ALA A 135 -0.81 -8.20 16.30
C ALA A 135 -2.32 -8.22 16.59
N GLU A 136 -2.81 -7.17 17.23
CA GLU A 136 -4.22 -6.93 17.47
C GLU A 136 -4.81 -6.23 16.25
N ALA A 137 -6.07 -6.55 15.99
CA ALA A 137 -6.73 -6.50 14.69
C ALA A 137 -7.45 -5.17 14.38
N PRO A 138 -7.41 -4.69 13.11
CA PRO A 138 -7.86 -3.39 12.59
C PRO A 138 -8.88 -2.54 13.36
N ILE A 139 -8.67 -1.22 13.40
CA ILE A 139 -9.70 -0.22 13.76
C ILE A 139 -10.64 0.18 12.61
N ALA A 140 -10.47 -0.37 11.40
CA ALA A 140 -11.42 -0.23 10.30
C ALA A 140 -12.41 -1.40 10.27
N SER A 141 -13.71 -1.10 10.39
CA SER A 141 -14.77 -2.10 10.31
C SER A 141 -15.09 -2.45 8.84
N GLY A 142 -14.28 -3.32 8.24
CA GLY A 142 -14.47 -3.82 6.87
C GLY A 142 -13.19 -3.79 6.04
N GLN A 143 -13.21 -4.50 4.90
CA GLN A 143 -12.13 -4.42 3.90
C GLN A 143 -12.09 -2.99 3.33
N PRO A 144 -10.97 -2.26 3.43
CA PRO A 144 -10.87 -0.94 2.81
C PRO A 144 -10.89 -1.05 1.29
N THR A 145 -11.41 -0.01 0.65
CA THR A 145 -11.42 0.15 -0.79
C THR A 145 -10.46 1.27 -1.18
N PHE A 146 -10.11 1.38 -2.46
CA PHE A 146 -9.29 2.49 -2.92
C PHE A 146 -9.95 3.84 -2.57
N GLY A 147 -9.18 4.78 -2.05
CA GLY A 147 -9.63 6.07 -1.52
C GLY A 147 -9.92 6.07 -0.02
N ASP A 148 -10.07 4.90 0.61
CA ASP A 148 -10.21 4.79 2.06
C ASP A 148 -8.85 4.92 2.76
N THR A 149 -8.89 5.38 4.01
CA THR A 149 -7.74 5.37 4.91
C THR A 149 -7.87 4.20 5.87
N TYR A 150 -6.85 3.34 5.92
CA TYR A 150 -6.73 2.31 6.93
C TYR A 150 -5.72 2.73 7.99
N THR A 151 -6.04 2.53 9.27
CA THR A 151 -5.15 2.86 10.40
C THR A 151 -4.85 1.60 11.22
N TRP A 152 -3.57 1.32 11.45
CA TRP A 152 -3.11 0.26 12.36
C TRP A 152 -3.16 0.75 13.82
N HIS A 153 -3.13 -0.19 14.76
CA HIS A 153 -3.33 0.10 16.19
C HIS A 153 -2.31 1.07 16.78
N ASN A 154 -1.08 1.06 16.27
CA ASN A 154 -0.03 1.96 16.72
C ASN A 154 -0.19 3.41 16.21
N GLY A 155 -1.17 3.67 15.33
CA GLY A 155 -1.44 4.98 14.78
C GLY A 155 -0.81 5.25 13.41
N LEU A 156 -0.09 4.30 12.81
CA LEU A 156 0.24 4.42 11.37
C LEU A 156 -1.06 4.34 10.57
N ALA A 157 -1.20 5.24 9.59
CA ALA A 157 -2.33 5.23 8.68
C ALA A 157 -1.86 5.30 7.23
N VAL A 158 -2.44 4.48 6.37
CA VAL A 158 -2.16 4.47 4.93
C VAL A 158 -3.46 4.71 4.17
N THR A 159 -3.39 5.58 3.18
CA THR A 159 -4.43 5.81 2.18
C THR A 159 -3.86 5.46 0.82
N VAL A 160 -4.56 4.59 0.09
CA VAL A 160 -4.23 4.31 -1.32
C VAL A 160 -5.31 4.95 -2.17
N GLY A 161 -4.95 5.88 -3.04
CA GLY A 161 -5.88 6.57 -3.92
C GLY A 161 -6.51 5.65 -4.96
N GLN A 162 -7.51 6.18 -5.68
CA GLN A 162 -8.14 5.48 -6.80
C GLN A 162 -7.11 5.18 -7.91
N PRO A 163 -7.21 4.03 -8.61
CA PRO A 163 -6.35 3.73 -9.75
C PRO A 163 -6.52 4.80 -10.84
N GLN A 164 -5.40 5.30 -11.37
CA GLN A 164 -5.40 6.27 -12.46
C GLN A 164 -4.60 5.73 -13.65
N PRO A 165 -5.09 5.85 -14.90
CA PRO A 165 -4.30 5.48 -16.07
C PRO A 165 -2.94 6.17 -16.06
N PHE A 166 -1.89 5.41 -16.38
CA PHE A 166 -0.51 5.86 -16.35
C PHE A 166 0.18 5.55 -17.68
N THR A 167 1.08 6.43 -18.11
CA THR A 167 1.93 6.21 -19.29
C THR A 167 3.38 6.21 -18.83
N PRO A 168 4.05 5.05 -18.81
CA PRO A 168 5.46 4.97 -18.44
C PRO A 168 6.35 5.80 -19.38
N SER A 169 7.45 6.32 -18.83
CA SER A 169 8.50 6.97 -19.61
C SER A 169 9.29 5.96 -20.45
N GLU A 170 10.10 6.44 -21.39
CA GLU A 170 10.99 5.58 -22.18
C GLU A 170 12.07 4.87 -21.34
N TRP A 171 12.29 5.34 -20.10
CA TRP A 171 13.29 4.82 -19.15
C TRP A 171 12.66 3.99 -18.03
N ALA A 172 11.34 3.75 -18.08
CA ALA A 172 10.66 2.97 -17.08
C ALA A 172 11.11 1.51 -17.10
N SER A 173 11.35 0.95 -15.91
CA SER A 173 11.50 -0.48 -15.70
C SER A 173 10.13 -1.08 -15.43
N ILE A 174 9.60 -1.86 -16.37
CA ILE A 174 8.27 -2.45 -16.31
C ILE A 174 8.43 -3.96 -16.12
N GLU A 175 7.88 -4.49 -15.03
CA GLU A 175 7.67 -5.93 -14.88
C GLU A 175 6.34 -6.31 -15.53
N ASN A 176 6.30 -7.47 -16.22
CA ASN A 176 5.10 -8.01 -16.88
C ASN A 176 4.39 -6.99 -17.78
N GLU A 177 4.84 -6.84 -19.03
CA GLU A 177 4.32 -5.83 -19.97
C GLU A 177 2.89 -6.10 -20.48
N ASP A 178 2.31 -7.26 -20.16
CA ASP A 178 0.98 -7.68 -20.64
C ASP A 178 -0.12 -7.11 -19.72
N GLY A 179 -0.57 -5.89 -20.02
CA GLY A 179 -1.67 -5.25 -19.29
C GLY A 179 -1.79 -3.75 -19.51
N GLN A 180 -2.52 -3.08 -18.61
CA GLN A 180 -2.70 -1.63 -18.60
C GLN A 180 -1.98 -1.02 -17.41
N HIS A 181 -1.16 0.01 -17.65
CA HIS A 181 -0.41 0.66 -16.59
C HIS A 181 -1.29 1.65 -15.82
N HIS A 182 -1.31 1.50 -14.49
CA HIS A 182 -2.03 2.40 -13.60
C HIS A 182 -1.11 2.85 -12.47
N MET A 183 -1.29 4.11 -12.05
CA MET A 183 -0.63 4.68 -10.89
C MET A 183 -1.62 4.86 -9.74
N PHE A 184 -1.07 4.89 -8.53
CA PHE A 184 -1.80 5.13 -7.29
C PHE A 184 -1.04 6.18 -6.48
N ASP A 185 -1.78 7.18 -5.98
CA ASP A 185 -1.26 8.09 -4.95
C ASP A 185 -1.35 7.41 -3.60
N VAL A 186 -0.22 7.31 -2.89
CA VAL A 186 -0.14 6.71 -1.56
C VAL A 186 0.17 7.80 -0.55
N SER A 187 -0.61 7.87 0.53
CA SER A 187 -0.40 8.77 1.66
C SER A 187 -0.20 7.98 2.93
N VAL A 188 0.87 8.27 3.67
CA VAL A 188 1.24 7.59 4.91
C VAL A 188 1.35 8.62 6.01
N VAL A 189 0.52 8.51 7.03
CA VAL A 189 0.56 9.34 8.23
C VAL A 189 1.20 8.54 9.36
N ASN A 190 2.31 9.04 9.90
CA ASN A 190 2.93 8.46 11.07
C ASN A 190 2.30 9.04 12.35
N GLY A 191 1.25 8.38 12.85
CA GLY A 191 0.63 8.72 14.14
C GLY A 191 1.33 8.13 15.36
N THR A 192 2.45 7.42 15.19
CA THR A 192 3.23 6.83 16.29
C THR A 192 4.11 7.87 16.99
N SER A 193 4.76 7.48 18.08
CA SER A 193 5.76 8.30 18.79
C SER A 193 7.18 8.20 18.22
N GLU A 194 7.44 7.27 17.29
CA GLU A 194 8.77 6.99 16.74
C GLU A 194 8.82 7.34 15.26
N ALA A 195 10.03 7.51 14.72
CA ALA A 195 10.19 7.72 13.29
C ALA A 195 9.99 6.39 12.55
N HIS A 196 9.25 6.41 11.44
CA HIS A 196 8.98 5.23 10.63
C HIS A 196 9.82 5.28 9.35
N ASP A 197 10.47 4.18 8.97
CA ASP A 197 11.21 4.11 7.71
C ASP A 197 10.26 3.80 6.56
N ALA A 198 10.12 4.72 5.60
CA ALA A 198 9.23 4.50 4.47
C ALA A 198 9.70 3.36 3.54
N PHE A 199 10.98 2.97 3.61
CA PHE A 199 11.50 1.85 2.82
C PHE A 199 10.90 0.49 3.25
N GLU A 200 10.40 0.39 4.48
CA GLU A 200 9.78 -0.84 5.00
C GLU A 200 8.36 -1.06 4.45
N ILE A 201 7.75 -0.01 3.87
CA ILE A 201 6.39 -0.06 3.36
C ILE A 201 6.35 -0.92 2.09
N SER A 202 5.56 -1.99 2.15
CA SER A 202 5.35 -2.94 1.07
C SER A 202 3.98 -2.75 0.44
N LEU A 203 3.95 -2.71 -0.89
CA LEU A 203 2.73 -2.71 -1.70
C LEU A 203 2.86 -3.76 -2.80
N GLN A 204 1.94 -4.72 -2.83
CA GLN A 204 1.87 -5.76 -3.85
C GLN A 204 0.47 -5.76 -4.44
N ALA A 205 0.36 -5.89 -5.76
CA ALA A 205 -0.93 -5.87 -6.44
C ALA A 205 -1.14 -7.16 -7.23
N SER A 206 -2.41 -7.56 -7.35
CA SER A 206 -2.89 -8.54 -8.30
C SER A 206 -4.11 -8.01 -9.02
N SER A 207 -4.34 -8.49 -10.23
CA SER A 207 -5.44 -8.05 -11.08
C SER A 207 -5.87 -9.14 -12.05
N GLY A 208 -7.18 -9.34 -12.21
CA GLY A 208 -7.74 -10.43 -13.03
C GLY A 208 -7.32 -11.83 -12.56
N GLY A 209 -6.98 -11.99 -11.28
CA GLY A 209 -6.46 -13.22 -10.70
C GLY A 209 -4.97 -13.49 -10.92
N GLU A 210 -4.21 -12.54 -11.46
CA GLU A 210 -2.76 -12.66 -11.72
C GLU A 210 -1.97 -11.61 -10.94
N GLN A 211 -0.73 -11.93 -10.54
CA GLN A 211 0.16 -10.96 -9.90
C GLN A 211 0.51 -9.83 -10.87
N SER A 212 0.35 -8.59 -10.43
CA SER A 212 0.68 -7.40 -11.21
C SER A 212 2.18 -7.07 -11.08
N GLY A 213 2.80 -6.65 -12.18
CA GLY A 213 4.19 -6.20 -12.18
C GLY A 213 4.31 -4.77 -11.68
N MET A 214 5.32 -4.47 -10.85
CA MET A 214 5.59 -3.09 -10.40
C MET A 214 6.33 -2.33 -11.50
N ILE A 215 6.09 -1.02 -11.57
CA ILE A 215 6.76 -0.12 -12.51
C ILE A 215 7.63 0.85 -11.71
N PHE A 216 8.91 0.94 -12.08
CA PHE A 216 9.83 1.95 -11.57
C PHE A 216 10.14 2.96 -12.67
N ASP A 217 9.89 4.23 -12.40
CA ASP A 217 10.00 5.31 -13.37
C ASP A 217 10.37 6.63 -12.68
N THR A 218 11.67 6.87 -12.55
CA THR A 218 12.21 8.05 -11.87
C THR A 218 11.80 9.35 -12.55
N ASP A 219 11.63 9.36 -13.88
CA ASP A 219 11.20 10.55 -14.64
C ASP A 219 9.78 10.98 -14.25
N ASN A 220 8.93 10.01 -13.94
CA ASN A 220 7.57 10.23 -13.43
C ASN A 220 7.47 10.25 -11.90
N ARG A 221 8.60 10.21 -11.18
CA ARG A 221 8.68 10.16 -9.70
C ARG A 221 7.98 8.94 -9.09
N ILE A 222 8.09 7.81 -9.77
CA ILE A 222 7.63 6.51 -9.30
C ILE A 222 8.88 5.73 -8.89
N ASP A 223 9.19 5.77 -7.61
CA ASP A 223 10.39 5.16 -7.03
C ASP A 223 10.08 4.73 -5.59
N VAL A 224 10.96 3.91 -5.03
CA VAL A 224 10.84 3.45 -3.65
C VAL A 224 11.10 4.62 -2.70
N PRO A 225 10.19 4.95 -1.76
CA PRO A 225 10.46 5.97 -0.77
C PRO A 225 11.58 5.52 0.17
N THR A 226 12.56 6.40 0.41
CA THR A 226 13.76 6.11 1.24
C THR A 226 13.91 7.04 2.44
N VAL A 227 12.87 7.82 2.72
CA VAL A 227 12.89 8.84 3.77
C VAL A 227 12.21 8.33 5.03
N SER A 228 12.72 8.76 6.19
CA SER A 228 12.05 8.52 7.45
C SER A 228 10.90 9.51 7.68
N ILE A 229 9.72 8.99 7.99
CA ILE A 229 8.52 9.74 8.34
C ILE A 229 8.55 10.02 9.84
N GLN A 230 8.72 11.28 10.23
CA GLN A 230 8.76 11.68 11.64
C GLN A 230 7.37 11.59 12.31
N PRO A 231 7.29 11.49 13.64
CA PRO A 231 6.03 11.53 14.39
C PRO A 231 5.12 12.70 13.99
N GLY A 232 3.85 12.40 13.75
CA GLY A 232 2.82 13.35 13.32
C GLY A 232 3.02 13.91 11.91
N LYS A 233 3.93 13.35 11.10
CA LYS A 233 4.15 13.78 9.71
C LYS A 233 3.50 12.83 8.72
N THR A 234 3.36 13.35 7.51
CA THR A 234 2.78 12.64 6.37
C THR A 234 3.81 12.58 5.26
N LEU A 235 3.95 11.40 4.65
CA LEU A 235 4.64 11.21 3.39
C LEU A 235 3.61 10.93 2.29
N ASN A 236 3.81 11.52 1.11
CA ASN A 236 3.03 11.21 -0.07
C ASN A 236 3.98 10.77 -1.17
N PHE A 237 3.67 9.66 -1.83
CA PHE A 237 4.44 9.12 -2.94
C PHE A 237 3.52 8.41 -3.94
N LYS A 238 4.09 8.03 -5.09
CA LYS A 238 3.37 7.34 -6.15
C LYS A 238 3.93 5.95 -6.34
N VAL A 239 3.04 5.01 -6.62
CA VAL A 239 3.39 3.66 -7.10
C VAL A 239 2.67 3.42 -8.41
N ALA A 240 3.21 2.56 -9.27
CA ALA A 240 2.51 2.12 -10.47
C ALA A 240 2.70 0.63 -10.72
N PHE A 241 1.69 0.04 -11.36
CA PHE A 241 1.61 -1.37 -11.66
C PHE A 241 1.08 -1.59 -13.08
N THR A 242 1.48 -2.69 -13.70
CA THR A 242 0.83 -3.24 -14.89
C THR A 242 -0.29 -4.18 -14.46
N LEU A 243 -1.54 -3.81 -14.77
CA LEU A 243 -2.75 -4.50 -14.34
C LEU A 243 -3.41 -5.24 -15.50
N LYS A 244 -3.82 -6.50 -15.29
CA LYS A 244 -4.49 -7.29 -16.33
C LYS A 244 -5.93 -6.83 -16.58
N ASP A 245 -6.67 -6.60 -15.50
CA ASP A 245 -8.03 -6.06 -15.48
C ASP A 245 -8.14 -4.93 -14.42
N PRO A 246 -8.11 -3.65 -14.83
CA PRO A 246 -8.24 -2.53 -13.90
C PRO A 246 -9.57 -2.47 -13.12
N SER A 247 -10.56 -3.31 -13.46
CA SER A 247 -11.83 -3.41 -12.73
C SER A 247 -11.78 -4.40 -11.56
N ASP A 248 -10.79 -5.29 -11.55
CA ASP A 248 -10.57 -6.31 -10.53
C ASP A 248 -9.13 -6.16 -10.02
N ILE A 249 -8.94 -5.33 -9.00
CA ILE A 249 -7.63 -5.03 -8.40
C ILE A 249 -7.69 -5.41 -6.93
N ASN A 250 -6.68 -6.14 -6.47
CA ASN A 250 -6.44 -6.44 -5.07
C ASN A 250 -5.01 -5.99 -4.73
N MET A 251 -4.85 -5.09 -3.77
CA MET A 251 -3.56 -4.54 -3.36
C MET A 251 -3.30 -4.81 -1.89
N ASP A 252 -2.32 -5.65 -1.59
CA ASP A 252 -1.86 -5.90 -0.23
C ASP A 252 -0.86 -4.82 0.19
N VAL A 253 -1.16 -4.17 1.32
CA VAL A 253 -0.39 -3.04 1.86
C VAL A 253 0.07 -3.39 3.27
N SER A 254 1.37 -3.25 3.52
CA SER A 254 1.95 -3.40 4.86
C SER A 254 2.93 -2.27 5.17
N PRO A 255 2.84 -1.60 6.33
CA PRO A 255 3.83 -0.60 6.73
C PRO A 255 5.23 -1.18 7.01
N GLY A 256 5.33 -2.48 7.30
CA GLY A 256 6.60 -3.13 7.62
C GLY A 256 6.41 -4.63 7.87
N TRP A 257 7.45 -5.32 8.31
CA TRP A 257 7.42 -6.78 8.43
C TRP A 257 6.65 -7.28 9.65
N ASP A 258 6.56 -6.46 10.69
CA ASP A 258 5.83 -6.76 11.92
C ASP A 258 4.34 -6.39 11.85
N TYR A 259 3.86 -5.95 10.69
CA TYR A 259 2.48 -5.52 10.47
C TYR A 259 1.67 -6.57 9.73
N GLU A 260 0.42 -6.72 10.12
CA GLU A 260 -0.55 -7.42 9.29
C GLU A 260 -0.76 -6.64 7.98
N SER A 261 -0.70 -7.37 6.86
CA SER A 261 -1.01 -6.83 5.55
C SER A 261 -2.51 -6.61 5.40
N VAL A 262 -2.88 -5.49 4.82
CA VAL A 262 -4.27 -5.09 4.60
C VAL A 262 -4.51 -5.03 3.10
N ASN A 263 -5.58 -5.68 2.67
CA ASN A 263 -5.96 -5.70 1.26
C ASN A 263 -6.85 -4.48 0.90
N PHE A 264 -6.52 -3.77 -0.17
CA PHE A 264 -7.37 -2.74 -0.78
C PHE A 264 -7.92 -3.30 -2.08
N ALA A 265 -9.25 -3.29 -2.24
CA ALA A 265 -9.89 -3.87 -3.42
C ALA A 265 -10.81 -2.88 -4.14
N THR A 266 -11.05 -3.11 -5.43
CA THR A 266 -12.14 -2.46 -6.18
C THR A 266 -13.50 -2.96 -5.68
N GLN A 267 -14.53 -2.10 -5.73
CA GLN A 267 -15.91 -2.46 -5.37
C GLN A 267 -16.72 -2.98 -6.56
#